data_AF-A0A9X0CZ81-F1
#
_entry.id   AF-A0A9X0CZ81-F1
#
_cell.length_a   1.000
_cell.length_b   1.000
_cell.length_c   1.000
_cell.angle_alpha   90.00
_cell.angle_beta   90.00
_cell.angle_gamma   90.00
#
_symmetry.space_group_name_H-M   'P 1'
#
loop_
_entity.id
_entity.type
_entity.pdbx_description
1 polymer ?
#
loop_
_entity_poly.entity_id
_entity_poly.type
_entity_poly.pdbx_seq_one_letter_code
_entity_poly.pdbx_strand_id
1 'polypeptide(L)'
;MAESDPDLPNSYGGAILHEPQPYVPSNPIHENDIERLLSLESERMEGLWSRVKKTKDAEVWRRDSNEEGFPPITKAVLQLEDVPFKKAVKLMTDWKLRQEWDKTAAVVDVLDRIGNFKVVYNRLKMPLFCTKRDVVLASLERYDSDQRCYILALCSTEHPLIQDAHKSNFVRAETVLFRHNNTSSR
;
A
#
# COMPACT_ATOMS: atom_id res chain seq x y z
N MET A 1 -61.25 -32.20 33.11
CA MET A 1 -60.53 -32.37 31.83
C MET A 1 -59.90 -31.03 31.54
N ALA A 2 -58.58 -30.95 31.72
CA ALA A 2 -57.78 -29.75 31.52
C ALA A 2 -57.06 -29.91 30.18
N GLU A 3 -57.29 -28.99 29.25
CA GLU A 3 -56.48 -28.87 28.04
C GLU A 3 -55.30 -27.95 28.38
N SER A 4 -54.12 -28.53 28.36
CA SER A 4 -52.82 -27.88 28.55
C SER A 4 -52.25 -27.50 27.19
N ASP A 5 -51.97 -26.20 27.01
CA ASP A 5 -51.19 -25.66 25.88
C ASP A 5 -49.79 -26.30 25.81
N PRO A 6 -49.28 -26.62 24.62
CA PRO A 6 -47.90 -27.06 24.46
C PRO A 6 -46.94 -25.86 24.43
N ASP A 7 -46.04 -25.83 25.41
CA ASP A 7 -44.90 -24.92 25.49
C ASP A 7 -44.03 -24.99 24.21
N LEU A 8 -43.80 -23.82 23.61
CA LEU A 8 -42.80 -23.60 22.56
C LEU A 8 -41.39 -23.82 23.12
N PRO A 9 -40.50 -24.55 22.42
CA PRO A 9 -39.12 -24.67 22.85
C PRO A 9 -38.38 -23.34 22.63
N ASN A 10 -37.90 -22.75 23.73
CA ASN A 10 -36.94 -21.65 23.73
C ASN A 10 -35.69 -22.07 22.95
N SER A 11 -35.58 -21.57 21.72
CA SER A 11 -34.35 -21.58 20.95
C SER A 11 -33.35 -20.63 21.62
N TYR A 12 -32.47 -21.17 22.46
CA TYR A 12 -31.22 -20.51 22.84
C TYR A 12 -30.29 -20.52 21.63
N GLY A 13 -30.60 -19.69 20.64
CA GLY A 13 -29.65 -19.27 19.62
C GLY A 13 -28.63 -18.32 20.25
N GLY A 14 -27.71 -18.87 21.04
CA GLY A 14 -26.54 -18.14 21.48
C GLY A 14 -25.71 -17.79 20.26
N ALA A 15 -25.90 -16.57 19.73
CA ALA A 15 -24.92 -15.99 18.83
C ALA A 15 -23.61 -15.95 19.62
N ILE A 16 -22.66 -16.82 19.24
CA ILE A 16 -21.29 -16.75 19.73
C ILE A 16 -20.77 -15.40 19.23
N LEU A 17 -20.86 -14.38 20.08
CA LEU A 17 -20.12 -13.15 19.95
C LEU A 17 -18.66 -13.55 20.07
N HIS A 18 -18.04 -13.89 18.94
CA HIS A 18 -16.59 -13.97 18.87
C HIS A 18 -16.07 -12.59 19.30
N GLU A 19 -15.35 -12.54 20.42
CA GLU A 19 -14.55 -11.37 20.74
C GLU A 19 -13.70 -11.03 19.51
N PRO A 20 -13.61 -9.76 19.11
CA PRO A 20 -12.80 -9.38 17.97
C PRO A 20 -11.38 -9.87 18.24
N GLN A 21 -10.85 -10.70 17.33
CA GLN A 21 -9.49 -11.21 17.47
C GLN A 21 -8.52 -10.02 17.59
N PRO A 22 -7.51 -10.11 18.46
CA PRO A 22 -6.51 -9.06 18.58
C PRO A 22 -5.87 -8.82 17.22
N TYR A 23 -5.74 -7.55 16.84
CA TYR A 23 -5.08 -7.19 15.60
C TYR A 23 -3.64 -7.69 15.59
N VAL A 24 -3.29 -8.44 14.56
CA VAL A 24 -1.93 -8.85 14.27
C VAL A 24 -1.56 -8.28 12.90
N PRO A 25 -0.55 -7.40 12.80
CA PRO A 25 -0.12 -6.89 11.51
C PRO A 25 0.35 -8.05 10.64
N SER A 26 -0.30 -8.24 9.50
CA SER A 26 0.08 -9.21 8.49
C SER A 26 0.65 -8.50 7.27
N ASN A 27 1.69 -9.07 6.68
CA ASN A 27 2.27 -8.53 5.45
C ASN A 27 1.42 -9.00 4.24
N PRO A 28 0.73 -8.09 3.53
CA PRO A 28 -0.05 -8.46 2.35
C PRO A 28 0.79 -8.59 1.08
N ILE A 29 2.11 -8.29 1.14
CA ILE A 29 3.02 -8.34 0.00
C ILE A 29 3.66 -9.73 -0.06
N HIS A 30 3.39 -10.46 -1.13
CA HIS A 30 3.89 -11.81 -1.37
C HIS A 30 5.06 -11.82 -2.37
N GLU A 31 5.76 -12.95 -2.49
CA GLU A 31 6.89 -13.08 -3.43
C GLU A 31 6.50 -12.80 -4.89
N ASN A 32 5.32 -13.25 -5.32
CA ASN A 32 4.79 -12.97 -6.66
C ASN A 32 4.62 -11.45 -6.93
N ASP A 33 4.35 -10.66 -5.89
CA ASP A 33 4.25 -9.20 -6.00
C ASP A 33 5.63 -8.58 -6.27
N ILE A 34 6.67 -9.11 -5.64
CA ILE A 34 8.06 -8.71 -5.88
C ILE A 34 8.50 -9.08 -7.29
N GLU A 35 8.21 -10.29 -7.74
CA GLU A 35 8.49 -10.73 -9.11
C GLU A 35 7.77 -9.86 -10.14
N ARG A 36 6.50 -9.53 -9.89
CA ARG A 36 5.73 -8.61 -10.74
C ARG A 36 6.36 -7.21 -10.79
N LEU A 37 6.82 -6.68 -9.65
CA LEU A 37 7.49 -5.40 -9.59
C LEU A 37 8.80 -5.41 -10.38
N LEU A 38 9.62 -6.46 -10.25
CA LEU A 38 10.86 -6.63 -10.98
C LEU A 38 10.63 -6.82 -12.49
N SER A 39 9.57 -7.52 -12.87
CA SER A 39 9.16 -7.65 -14.27
C SER A 39 8.87 -6.28 -14.89
N LEU A 40 8.09 -5.43 -14.22
CA LEU A 40 7.81 -4.04 -14.63
C LEU A 40 9.07 -3.16 -14.69
N GLU A 41 9.99 -3.35 -13.75
CA GLU A 41 11.28 -2.67 -13.74
C GLU A 41 12.12 -3.06 -14.96
N SER A 42 12.09 -4.34 -15.35
CA SER A 42 12.85 -4.86 -16.50
C SER A 42 12.24 -4.51 -17.87
N GLU A 43 10.98 -4.04 -17.92
CA GLU A 43 10.32 -3.70 -19.18
C GLU A 43 11.09 -2.63 -19.97
N ARG A 44 11.31 -2.92 -21.26
CA ARG A 44 11.84 -1.95 -22.23
C ARG A 44 10.82 -0.84 -22.44
N MET A 45 11.30 0.40 -22.42
CA MET A 45 10.43 1.57 -22.57
C MET A 45 9.93 1.76 -24.02
N GLU A 46 10.72 1.34 -25.00
CA GLU A 46 10.41 1.55 -26.41
C GLU A 46 9.13 0.82 -26.83
N GLY A 47 8.24 1.53 -27.52
CA GLY A 47 6.98 1.00 -28.07
C GLY A 47 5.80 1.05 -27.10
N LEU A 48 5.94 0.48 -25.90
CA LEU A 48 4.82 0.35 -24.95
C LEU A 48 4.70 1.53 -23.98
N TRP A 49 5.80 2.24 -23.71
CA TRP A 49 5.80 3.36 -22.78
C TRP A 49 5.86 4.70 -23.51
N SER A 50 5.05 5.64 -23.05
CA SER A 50 5.07 7.03 -23.49
C SER A 50 5.86 7.87 -22.51
N ARG A 51 6.87 8.61 -22.99
CA ARG A 51 7.65 9.52 -22.14
C ARG A 51 6.80 10.75 -21.78
N VAL A 52 6.60 10.95 -20.48
CA VAL A 52 5.84 12.09 -19.92
C VAL A 52 6.74 13.28 -19.64
N LYS A 53 7.95 13.03 -19.12
CA LYS A 53 8.89 14.10 -18.74
C LYS A 53 10.32 13.61 -18.83
N LYS A 54 11.23 14.51 -19.21
CA LYS A 54 12.69 14.30 -19.15
C LYS A 54 13.35 15.55 -18.59
N THR A 55 14.28 15.34 -17.66
CA THR A 55 15.22 16.35 -17.14
C THR A 55 16.64 15.82 -17.35
N LYS A 56 17.66 16.54 -16.85
CA LYS A 56 19.04 16.04 -16.85
C LYS A 56 19.16 14.72 -16.09
N ASP A 57 18.52 14.64 -14.92
CA ASP A 57 18.75 13.56 -13.95
C ASP A 57 17.56 12.60 -13.82
N ALA A 58 16.46 12.83 -14.54
CA ALA A 58 15.26 12.00 -14.41
C ALA A 58 14.47 11.86 -15.71
N GLU A 59 13.90 10.67 -15.91
CA GLU A 59 12.92 10.39 -16.96
C GLU A 59 11.67 9.76 -16.36
N VAL A 60 10.50 10.27 -16.75
CA VAL A 60 9.19 9.77 -16.33
C VAL A 60 8.47 9.24 -17.54
N TRP A 61 8.02 8.01 -17.44
CA TRP A 61 7.34 7.23 -18.46
C TRP A 61 5.97 6.79 -17.94
N ARG A 62 5.01 6.64 -18.85
CA ARG A 62 3.66 6.17 -18.54
C ARG A 62 3.20 5.19 -19.60
N ARG A 63 2.53 4.13 -19.17
CA ARG A 63 1.78 3.24 -20.05
C ARG A 63 0.42 2.92 -19.43
N ASP A 64 -0.53 2.52 -20.25
CA ASP A 64 -1.81 2.02 -19.75
C ASP A 64 -1.61 0.68 -19.02
N SER A 65 -2.51 0.40 -18.08
CA SER A 65 -2.56 -0.91 -17.44
C SER A 65 -3.08 -1.94 -18.43
N ASN A 66 -2.58 -3.17 -18.33
CA ASN A 66 -3.11 -4.30 -19.09
C ASN A 66 -4.42 -4.84 -18.46
N GLU A 67 -4.74 -4.40 -17.25
CA GLU A 67 -5.93 -4.80 -16.49
C GLU A 67 -7.01 -3.72 -16.59
N GLU A 68 -8.24 -4.14 -16.93
CA GLU A 68 -9.39 -3.23 -17.03
C GLU A 68 -9.72 -2.59 -15.68
N GLY A 69 -10.01 -1.29 -15.69
CA GLY A 69 -10.32 -0.51 -14.49
C GLY A 69 -9.11 -0.10 -13.65
N PHE A 70 -7.89 -0.50 -14.03
CA PHE A 70 -6.67 -0.09 -13.32
C PHE A 70 -6.12 1.23 -13.89
N PRO A 71 -5.64 2.15 -13.04
CA PRO A 71 -4.98 3.36 -13.50
C PRO A 71 -3.71 3.06 -14.31
N PRO A 72 -3.27 4.00 -15.18
CA PRO A 72 -2.01 3.89 -15.90
C PRO A 72 -0.82 3.71 -14.95
N ILE A 73 0.15 2.91 -15.39
CA ILE A 73 1.40 2.70 -14.66
C ILE A 73 2.35 3.84 -15.00
N THR A 74 2.95 4.45 -13.97
CA THR A 74 3.99 5.47 -14.12
C THR A 74 5.32 4.92 -13.61
N LYS A 75 6.37 5.04 -14.42
CA LYS A 75 7.74 4.62 -14.09
C LYS A 75 8.65 5.84 -14.14
N ALA A 76 9.43 6.04 -13.08
CA ALA A 76 10.41 7.11 -13.00
C ALA A 76 11.81 6.51 -12.85
N VAL A 77 12.71 6.88 -13.74
CA VAL A 77 14.13 6.49 -13.69
C VAL A 77 14.92 7.72 -13.30
N LEU A 78 15.68 7.64 -12.21
CA LEU A 78 16.50 8.73 -11.71
C LEU A 78 17.97 8.32 -11.72
N GLN A 79 18.83 9.22 -12.20
CA GLN A 79 20.27 9.09 -12.13
C GLN A 79 20.77 10.00 -11.01
N LEU A 80 21.24 9.39 -9.92
CA LEU A 80 21.75 10.11 -8.75
C LEU A 80 23.28 10.10 -8.79
N GLU A 81 23.85 10.94 -9.66
CA GLU A 81 25.30 11.19 -9.67
C GLU A 81 25.75 11.66 -8.28
N ASP A 82 26.92 11.21 -7.83
CA ASP A 82 27.54 11.56 -6.55
C ASP A 82 26.77 11.16 -5.28
N VAL A 83 25.68 10.39 -5.38
CA VAL A 83 24.96 9.84 -4.21
C VAL A 83 25.32 8.37 -4.01
N PRO A 84 26.02 8.01 -2.92
CA PRO A 84 26.30 6.61 -2.63
C PRO A 84 25.03 5.79 -2.48
N PHE A 85 25.02 4.57 -3.03
CA PHE A 85 23.87 3.65 -2.99
C PHE A 85 23.22 3.53 -1.61
N LYS A 86 24.01 3.27 -0.56
CA LYS A 86 23.50 3.14 0.82
C LYS A 86 22.80 4.42 1.33
N LYS A 87 23.27 5.59 0.89
CA LYS A 87 22.67 6.87 1.25
C LYS A 87 21.34 7.08 0.53
N ALA A 88 21.27 6.73 -0.76
CA ALA A 88 20.03 6.76 -1.53
C ALA A 88 18.97 5.82 -0.92
N VAL A 89 19.35 4.57 -0.60
CA VAL A 89 18.45 3.62 0.09
C VAL A 89 17.94 4.21 1.40
N LYS A 90 18.82 4.75 2.24
CA LYS A 90 18.42 5.37 3.52
C LYS A 90 17.43 6.52 3.33
N LEU A 91 17.62 7.38 2.32
CA LEU A 91 16.71 8.49 2.03
C LEU A 91 15.30 8.03 1.63
N MET A 92 15.18 6.83 1.05
CA MET A 92 13.91 6.25 0.60
C MET A 92 13.19 5.45 1.69
N THR A 93 13.93 4.76 2.58
CA THR A 93 13.36 3.79 3.53
C THR A 93 13.28 4.27 4.98
N ASP A 94 14.07 5.29 5.33
CA ASP A 94 13.96 5.95 6.63
C ASP A 94 12.82 6.97 6.57
N TRP A 95 11.66 6.57 7.08
CA TRP A 95 10.44 7.40 7.05
C TRP A 95 10.55 8.71 7.82
N LYS A 96 11.40 8.79 8.86
CA LYS A 96 11.63 10.05 9.58
C LYS A 96 12.41 11.01 8.70
N LEU A 97 13.53 10.54 8.15
CA LEU A 97 14.33 11.32 7.21
C LEU A 97 13.50 11.71 5.99
N ARG A 98 12.69 10.78 5.46
CA ARG A 98 11.82 11.04 4.31
C ARG A 98 10.79 12.12 4.60
N GLN A 99 10.21 12.18 5.80
CA GLN A 99 9.31 13.26 6.18
C GLN A 99 9.99 14.65 6.19
N GLU A 100 11.30 14.73 6.48
CA GLU A 100 12.04 15.99 6.50
C GLU A 100 12.23 16.57 5.08
N TRP A 101 12.54 15.72 4.09
CA TRP A 101 12.88 16.17 2.73
C TRP A 101 11.73 16.03 1.72
N ASP A 102 10.88 15.01 1.85
CA ASP A 102 9.77 14.73 0.94
C ASP A 102 8.56 15.58 1.29
N LYS A 103 8.30 16.59 0.47
CA LYS A 103 7.21 17.54 0.68
C LYS A 103 5.85 16.98 0.25
N THR A 104 5.77 15.78 -0.32
CA THR A 104 4.53 15.16 -0.83
C THR A 104 3.55 14.82 0.30
N ALA A 105 4.08 14.35 1.44
CA ALA A 105 3.29 14.07 2.62
C ALA A 105 3.26 15.27 3.58
N ALA A 106 2.12 15.48 4.23
CA ALA A 106 1.98 16.37 5.38
C ALA A 106 2.28 15.66 6.69
N VAL A 107 1.96 14.36 6.76
CA VAL A 107 2.15 13.50 7.94
C VAL A 107 2.62 12.15 7.46
N VAL A 108 3.59 11.55 8.18
CA VAL A 108 4.10 10.20 7.97
C VAL A 108 4.24 9.56 9.34
N ASP A 109 3.43 8.54 9.62
CA ASP A 109 3.45 7.81 10.89
C ASP A 109 3.71 6.32 10.62
N VAL A 110 4.73 5.75 11.28
CA VAL A 110 4.96 4.30 11.25
C VAL A 110 4.13 3.68 12.37
N LEU A 111 3.08 2.97 11.98
CA LEU A 111 2.12 2.34 12.90
C LEU A 111 2.68 1.05 13.48
N ASP A 112 3.22 0.19 12.60
CA ASP A 112 3.81 -1.09 12.98
C ASP A 112 5.21 -1.26 12.39
N ARG A 113 6.02 -2.08 13.08
CA ARG A 113 7.31 -2.55 12.58
C ARG A 113 7.56 -3.99 13.02
N ILE A 114 7.67 -4.89 12.05
CA ILE A 114 7.99 -6.30 12.26
C ILE A 114 9.11 -6.68 11.29
N GLY A 115 10.34 -6.78 11.78
CA GLY A 115 11.51 -7.07 10.94
C GLY A 115 11.68 -6.05 9.80
N ASN A 116 11.65 -6.52 8.56
CA ASN A 116 11.73 -5.73 7.33
C ASN A 116 10.36 -5.25 6.79
N PHE A 117 9.29 -5.53 7.52
CA PHE A 117 7.93 -5.10 7.22
C PHE A 117 7.50 -3.95 8.14
N LYS A 118 6.82 -2.96 7.58
CA LYS A 118 6.25 -1.81 8.31
C LYS A 118 4.84 -1.53 7.81
N VAL A 119 3.97 -1.03 8.68
CA VAL A 119 2.71 -0.39 8.28
C VAL A 119 2.87 1.11 8.49
N VAL A 120 2.61 1.89 7.44
CA VAL A 120 2.88 3.34 7.42
C VAL A 120 1.64 4.09 6.99
N TYR A 121 1.19 5.02 7.83
CA TYR A 121 0.15 5.98 7.50
C TYR A 121 0.76 7.24 6.90
N ASN A 122 0.21 7.71 5.78
CA ASN A 122 0.62 8.94 5.14
C ASN A 122 -0.61 9.82 4.86
N ARG A 123 -0.49 11.11 5.18
CA ARG A 123 -1.44 12.14 4.77
C ARG A 123 -0.84 12.93 3.62
N LEU A 124 -1.49 12.92 2.46
CA LEU A 124 -0.95 13.56 1.25
C LEU A 124 -1.30 15.05 1.22
N LYS A 125 -0.35 15.87 0.75
CA LYS A 125 -0.64 17.27 0.41
C LYS A 125 -1.36 17.31 -0.94
N MET A 126 -2.61 17.74 -0.91
CA MET A 126 -3.43 17.90 -2.12
C MET A 126 -3.55 19.38 -2.49
N PRO A 127 -3.66 19.72 -3.78
CA PRO A 127 -4.00 21.08 -4.22
C PRO A 127 -5.30 21.58 -3.59
N LEU A 128 -5.47 22.90 -3.47
CA LEU A 128 -6.54 23.56 -2.68
C LEU A 128 -7.97 23.09 -3.01
N PHE A 129 -8.23 22.71 -4.26
CA PHE A 129 -9.55 22.28 -4.73
C PHE A 129 -9.66 20.75 -4.93
N CYS A 130 -8.64 20.00 -4.55
CA CYS A 130 -8.68 18.55 -4.57
C CYS A 130 -9.08 18.03 -3.19
N THR A 131 -9.93 17.01 -3.16
CA THR A 131 -10.28 16.31 -1.92
C THR A 131 -9.02 15.79 -1.26
N LYS A 132 -8.92 15.99 0.07
CA LYS A 132 -7.76 15.54 0.84
C LYS A 132 -7.65 14.01 0.77
N ARG A 133 -6.44 13.49 0.75
CA ARG A 133 -6.17 12.06 0.66
C ARG A 133 -5.24 11.58 1.75
N ASP A 134 -5.50 10.39 2.23
CA ASP A 134 -4.59 9.64 3.07
C ASP A 134 -4.39 8.23 2.53
N VAL A 135 -3.36 7.54 3.00
CA VAL A 135 -3.06 6.17 2.60
C VAL A 135 -2.43 5.42 3.76
N VAL A 136 -2.81 4.15 3.91
CA VAL A 136 -2.15 3.21 4.82
C VAL A 136 -1.44 2.19 3.93
N LEU A 137 -0.12 2.09 4.09
CA LEU A 137 0.76 1.29 3.26
C LEU A 137 1.47 0.22 4.10
N ALA A 138 1.33 -1.03 3.69
CA ALA A 138 2.31 -2.06 3.94
C ALA A 138 3.59 -1.71 3.18
N SER A 139 4.73 -1.79 3.85
CA SER A 139 6.05 -1.49 3.32
C SER A 139 6.98 -2.65 3.59
N LEU A 140 7.39 -3.34 2.52
CA LEU A 140 8.32 -4.46 2.58
C LEU A 140 9.66 -4.06 1.96
N GLU A 141 10.73 -4.30 2.71
CA GLU A 141 12.09 -4.01 2.30
C GLU A 141 12.87 -5.32 2.05
N ARG A 142 13.48 -5.44 0.87
CA ARG A 142 14.32 -6.58 0.50
C ARG A 142 15.61 -6.11 -0.15
N TYR A 143 16.73 -6.67 0.30
CA TYR A 143 18.01 -6.50 -0.38
C TYR A 143 18.33 -7.78 -1.15
N ASP A 144 18.59 -7.65 -2.44
CA ASP A 144 19.04 -8.74 -3.29
C ASP A 144 20.56 -8.62 -3.46
N SER A 145 21.30 -9.57 -2.87
CA SER A 145 22.76 -9.57 -2.92
C SER A 145 23.32 -9.86 -4.30
N ASP A 146 22.62 -10.68 -5.07
CA ASP A 146 23.09 -11.21 -6.34
C ASP A 146 22.94 -10.15 -7.43
N GLN A 147 21.78 -9.47 -7.44
CA GLN A 147 21.50 -8.34 -8.32
C GLN A 147 22.06 -7.01 -7.78
N ARG A 148 22.56 -6.99 -6.54
CA ARG A 148 23.04 -5.80 -5.83
C ARG A 148 22.01 -4.67 -5.83
N CYS A 149 20.74 -5.02 -5.67
CA CYS A 149 19.63 -4.07 -5.72
C CYS A 149 18.89 -4.02 -4.37
N TYR A 150 18.22 -2.90 -4.12
CA TYR A 150 17.34 -2.74 -2.98
C TYR A 150 15.92 -2.54 -3.48
N ILE A 151 15.00 -3.34 -2.97
CA ILE A 151 13.60 -3.35 -3.36
C ILE A 151 12.79 -2.84 -2.17
N LEU A 152 12.02 -1.78 -2.42
CA LEU A 152 11.00 -1.27 -1.52
C LEU A 152 9.64 -1.46 -2.19
N ALA A 153 8.86 -2.42 -1.70
CA ALA A 153 7.50 -2.65 -2.16
C ALA A 153 6.51 -1.98 -1.21
N LEU A 154 5.57 -1.22 -1.78
CA LEU A 154 4.51 -0.54 -1.04
C LEU A 154 3.16 -1.03 -1.56
N CYS A 155 2.30 -1.49 -0.65
CA CYS A 155 0.96 -1.97 -0.96
C CYS A 155 -0.04 -1.36 0.01
N SER A 156 -1.26 -1.05 -0.44
CA SER A 156 -2.33 -0.63 0.45
C SER A 156 -2.70 -1.73 1.43
N THR A 157 -2.92 -1.33 2.68
CA THR A 157 -3.38 -2.23 3.74
C THR A 157 -4.31 -1.46 4.68
N GLU A 158 -4.84 -2.16 5.67
CA GLU A 158 -5.70 -1.57 6.68
C GLU A 158 -5.06 -1.70 8.07
N HIS A 159 -5.39 -0.76 8.95
CA HIS A 159 -4.89 -0.74 10.32
C HIS A 159 -6.01 -0.24 11.25
N PRO A 160 -6.33 -0.95 12.35
CA PRO A 160 -7.46 -0.61 13.23
C PRO A 160 -7.43 0.84 13.74
N LEU A 161 -6.26 1.33 14.16
CA LEU A 161 -6.10 2.73 14.61
C LEU A 161 -6.53 3.79 13.59
N ILE A 162 -6.60 3.45 12.29
CA ILE A 162 -6.97 4.36 11.21
C ILE A 162 -8.33 3.96 10.58
N GLN A 163 -8.82 2.72 10.77
CA GLN A 163 -10.14 2.28 10.30
C GLN A 163 -11.27 3.04 10.99
N ASP A 164 -11.16 3.28 12.31
CA ASP A 164 -12.18 4.00 13.07
C ASP A 164 -12.25 5.51 12.79
N ALA A 165 -11.35 6.03 11.94
CA ALA A 165 -11.37 7.42 11.48
C ALA A 165 -12.43 7.69 10.39
N HIS A 166 -13.54 6.94 10.37
CA HIS A 166 -14.72 7.10 9.49
C HIS A 166 -15.37 8.51 9.52
N LYS A 167 -14.85 9.43 10.35
CA LYS A 167 -15.24 10.86 10.43
C LYS A 167 -14.21 11.81 9.78
N SER A 168 -13.22 11.30 9.05
CA SER A 168 -12.20 12.16 8.45
C SER A 168 -12.67 12.72 7.10
N ASN A 169 -12.37 14.00 6.84
CA ASN A 169 -12.60 14.64 5.53
C ASN A 169 -11.58 14.18 4.45
N PHE A 170 -11.03 12.97 4.59
CA PHE A 170 -10.03 12.40 3.70
C PHE A 170 -10.61 11.21 2.94
N VAL A 171 -10.28 11.13 1.66
CA VAL A 171 -10.50 9.94 0.84
C VAL A 171 -9.29 9.03 0.98
N ARG A 172 -9.51 7.77 1.38
CA ARG A 172 -8.48 6.74 1.43
C ARG A 172 -8.02 6.41 0.00
N ALA A 173 -6.77 6.71 -0.30
CA ALA A 173 -6.15 6.31 -1.55
C ALA A 173 -5.71 4.85 -1.48
N GLU A 174 -5.77 4.17 -2.61
CA GLU A 174 -5.34 2.79 -2.77
C GLU A 174 -4.24 2.67 -3.83
N THR A 175 -3.25 1.83 -3.58
CA THR A 175 -2.29 1.36 -4.58
C THR A 175 -2.82 0.08 -5.20
N VAL A 176 -2.95 0.04 -6.51
CA VAL A 176 -3.58 -1.09 -7.20
C VAL A 176 -2.60 -2.16 -7.68
N LEU A 177 -1.28 -1.91 -7.63
CA LEU A 177 -0.29 -2.75 -8.33
C LEU A 177 -0.32 -4.23 -7.90
N PHE A 178 -0.64 -4.47 -6.63
CA PHE A 178 -0.68 -5.78 -5.99
C PHE A 178 -2.09 -6.14 -5.54
N ARG A 179 -3.13 -5.58 -6.20
CA ARG A 179 -4.50 -5.91 -5.83
C ARG A 179 -4.78 -7.36 -6.21
N HIS A 180 -4.64 -8.24 -5.23
CA HIS A 180 -5.18 -9.60 -5.33
C HIS A 180 -6.69 -9.47 -5.41
N ASN A 181 -7.29 -9.97 -6.50
CA ASN A 181 -8.74 -10.06 -6.60
C ASN A 181 -9.22 -11.00 -5.49
N ASN A 182 -9.57 -10.44 -4.33
CA ASN A 182 -10.41 -11.12 -3.37
C ASN A 182 -11.81 -11.16 -3.97
N THR A 183 -12.03 -12.08 -4.91
CA THR A 183 -13.36 -12.62 -5.17
C THR A 183 -13.76 -13.43 -3.95
N SER A 184 -14.09 -12.75 -2.86
CA SER A 184 -15.02 -13.31 -1.88
C SER A 184 -16.39 -13.22 -2.53
N SER A 185 -16.77 -14.29 -3.23
CA SER A 185 -18.15 -14.57 -3.56
C SER A 185 -18.98 -14.39 -2.29
N ARG A 186 -19.88 -13.41 -2.30
CA ARG A 186 -21.01 -13.35 -1.39
C ARG A 186 -22.16 -14.13 -1.99
#